data_AF-A0AAF0VEB0-F1
#
_entry.id   AF-A0AAF0VEB0-F1
#
_cell.length_a   1.000
_cell.length_b   1.000
_cell.length_c   1.000
_cell.angle_alpha   90.00
_cell.angle_beta   90.00
_cell.angle_gamma   90.00
#
_symmetry.space_group_name_H-M   'P 1'
#
loop_
_entity.id
_entity.type
_entity.pdbx_description
1 polymer ?
#
loop_
_entity_poly.entity_id
_entity_poly.type
_entity_poly.pdbx_seq_one_letter_code
_entity_poly.pdbx_strand_id
1 'polypeptide(L)'
;MGLRELRKRSNITLEQLSALTGYDMPRLSRYETVDDDARNMFLGTAASLARILHCNVLDLYPDEHVWRGGVSAGVVGLKNIRLFRGLTQTQLAGMSGVARPNISWFETGYRPVSQMYLRTALRLSEALQCDPVDFLTEGY
;
A
#
# COMPACT_ATOMS: atom_id res chain seq x y z
N MET A 1 5.45 9.68 -8.19
CA MET A 1 6.57 10.22 -7.38
C MET A 1 7.14 9.05 -6.60
N GLY A 2 8.43 9.05 -6.27
CA GLY A 2 9.06 7.97 -5.51
C GLY A 2 9.32 8.38 -4.06
N LEU A 3 9.75 7.43 -3.23
CA LEU A 3 10.12 7.68 -1.83
C LEU A 3 11.18 8.80 -1.70
N ARG A 4 12.16 8.83 -2.61
CA ARG A 4 13.27 9.80 -2.58
C ARG A 4 12.79 11.24 -2.75
N GLU A 5 11.90 11.47 -3.72
CA GLU A 5 11.34 12.77 -4.05
C GLU A 5 10.47 13.27 -2.89
N LEU A 6 9.63 12.40 -2.33
CA LEU A 6 8.81 12.71 -1.16
C LEU A 6 9.67 13.07 0.05
N ARG A 7 10.70 12.27 0.34
CA ARG A 7 11.63 12.54 1.43
C ARG A 7 12.32 13.90 1.30
N LYS A 8 12.82 14.21 0.09
CA LYS A 8 13.45 15.51 -0.21
C LYS A 8 12.46 16.67 -0.08
N ARG A 9 11.22 16.50 -0.53
CA ARG A 9 10.15 17.49 -0.38
C ARG A 9 9.81 17.77 1.08
N SER A 10 9.88 16.74 1.93
CA SER A 10 9.71 16.86 3.38
C SER A 10 10.96 17.36 4.11
N ASN A 11 12.05 17.66 3.39
CA ASN A 11 13.31 18.18 3.91
C ASN A 11 13.95 17.31 5.02
N ILE A 12 13.84 15.98 4.90
CA ILE A 12 14.48 15.03 5.83
C ILE A 12 15.56 14.19 5.12
N THR A 13 16.59 13.81 5.88
CA THR A 13 17.63 12.89 5.41
C THR A 13 17.16 11.44 5.46
N LEU A 14 17.87 10.55 4.77
CA LEU A 14 17.60 9.11 4.84
C LEU A 14 17.81 8.56 6.26
N GLU A 15 18.78 9.12 6.99
CA GLU A 15 19.05 8.81 8.39
C GLU A 15 17.92 9.26 9.32
N GLN A 16 17.39 10.47 9.11
CA GLN A 16 16.23 10.95 9.85
C GLN A 16 14.99 10.09 9.57
N LEU A 17 14.75 9.71 8.30
CA LEU A 17 13.66 8.81 7.96
C LEU A 17 13.82 7.42 8.61
N SER A 18 15.04 6.89 8.65
CA SER A 18 15.36 5.65 9.36
C SER A 18 15.03 5.76 10.85
N ALA A 19 15.45 6.86 11.49
CA ALA A 19 15.17 7.10 12.92
C ALA A 19 13.68 7.24 13.22
N LEU A 20 12.90 7.87 12.34
CA LEU A 20 11.46 8.06 12.50
C LEU A 20 10.64 6.78 12.26
N THR A 21 11.07 5.96 11.31
CA THR A 21 10.34 4.74 10.90
C THR A 21 10.77 3.48 11.63
N GLY A 22 12.00 3.47 12.17
CA GLY A 22 12.66 2.26 12.68
C GLY A 22 13.14 1.30 11.60
N TYR A 23 13.02 1.64 10.31
CA TYR A 23 13.58 0.83 9.22
C TYR A 23 15.05 1.17 8.99
N ASP A 24 15.85 0.17 8.66
CA ASP A 24 17.27 0.38 8.36
C ASP A 24 17.48 1.20 7.07
N MET A 25 18.56 1.99 7.06
CA MET A 25 18.91 2.82 5.91
C MET A 25 19.13 2.02 4.61
N PRO A 26 19.79 0.85 4.59
CA PRO A 26 19.94 0.05 3.37
C PRO A 26 18.60 -0.31 2.71
N ARG A 27 17.61 -0.73 3.50
CA ARG A 27 16.27 -1.06 3.02
C ARG A 27 15.54 0.16 2.46
N LEU A 28 15.58 1.29 3.17
CA LEU A 28 15.01 2.54 2.68
C LEU A 28 15.70 3.02 1.41
N SER A 29 17.03 2.90 1.34
CA SER A 29 17.81 3.23 0.14
C SER A 29 17.39 2.38 -1.06
N ARG A 30 17.11 1.08 -0.87
CA ARG A 30 16.63 0.21 -1.95
C ARG A 30 15.27 0.66 -2.46
N TYR A 31 14.35 1.05 -1.59
CA TYR A 31 13.07 1.64 -1.99
C TYR A 31 13.21 2.97 -2.75
N GLU A 32 14.30 3.71 -2.53
CA GLU A 32 14.59 4.96 -3.27
C GLU A 32 15.25 4.75 -4.63
N THR A 33 15.89 3.59 -4.87
CA THR A 33 16.75 3.40 -6.05
C THR A 33 16.36 2.24 -6.94
N VAL A 34 15.60 1.27 -6.42
CA VAL A 34 15.20 0.06 -7.14
C VAL A 34 13.67 0.02 -7.21
N ASP A 35 13.13 0.33 -8.39
CA ASP A 35 11.68 0.39 -8.56
C ASP A 35 10.98 -0.91 -8.19
N ASP A 36 11.56 -2.08 -8.50
CA ASP A 36 10.93 -3.35 -8.16
C ASP A 36 10.82 -3.54 -6.64
N ASP A 37 11.81 -3.08 -5.86
CA ASP A 37 11.72 -3.11 -4.40
C ASP A 37 10.66 -2.12 -3.89
N ALA A 38 10.53 -0.95 -4.53
CA ALA A 38 9.48 0.01 -4.19
C ALA A 38 8.07 -0.56 -4.51
N ARG A 39 7.88 -1.18 -5.68
CA ARG A 39 6.63 -1.87 -6.07
C ARG A 39 6.31 -3.06 -5.14
N ASN A 40 7.35 -3.70 -4.59
CA ASN A 40 7.27 -4.87 -3.70
C ASN A 40 7.39 -4.50 -2.22
N MET A 41 7.33 -3.21 -1.89
CA MET A 41 7.24 -2.77 -0.51
C MET A 41 5.96 -3.32 0.12
N PHE A 42 6.05 -3.79 1.36
CA PHE A 42 4.86 -4.20 2.09
C PHE A 42 3.95 -3.01 2.37
N LEU A 43 2.63 -3.21 2.26
CA LEU A 43 1.63 -2.17 2.44
C LEU A 43 1.72 -1.53 3.83
N GLY A 44 2.00 -2.30 4.87
CA GLY A 44 2.22 -1.75 6.22
C GLY A 44 3.46 -0.85 6.29
N THR A 45 4.54 -1.23 5.60
CA THR A 45 5.74 -0.38 5.47
C THR A 45 5.42 0.89 4.70
N ALA A 46 4.70 0.79 3.59
CA ALA A 46 4.29 1.95 2.80
C ALA A 46 3.35 2.87 3.61
N ALA A 47 2.41 2.33 4.38
CA ALA A 47 1.51 3.09 5.24
C ALA A 47 2.25 3.82 6.37
N SER A 48 3.25 3.18 6.99
CA SER A 48 4.11 3.82 7.99
C SER A 48 4.91 4.99 7.39
N LEU A 49 5.54 4.76 6.23
CA LEU A 49 6.28 5.81 5.51
C LEU A 49 5.37 6.97 5.10
N ALA A 50 4.20 6.67 4.53
CA ALA A 50 3.24 7.68 4.09
C ALA A 50 2.73 8.54 5.25
N ARG A 51 2.55 7.95 6.43
CA ARG A 51 2.16 8.66 7.66
C ARG A 51 3.22 9.68 8.09
N ILE A 52 4.49 9.29 8.07
CA ILE A 52 5.62 10.15 8.44
C ILE A 52 5.86 11.23 7.38
N LEU A 53 5.70 10.89 6.10
CA LEU A 53 5.90 11.81 4.99
C LEU A 53 4.67 12.66 4.68
N HIS A 54 3.55 12.44 5.37
CA HIS A 54 2.26 13.11 5.15
C HIS A 54 1.81 13.06 3.68
N CYS A 55 1.88 11.89 3.05
CA CYS A 55 1.49 11.67 1.66
C CYS A 55 0.50 10.51 1.51
N ASN A 56 -0.03 10.31 0.30
CA ASN A 56 -0.79 9.10 0.01
C ASN A 56 0.16 7.89 -0.05
N VAL A 57 -0.30 6.71 0.33
CA VAL A 57 0.49 5.46 0.21
C VAL A 57 0.90 5.18 -1.22
N LEU A 58 0.04 5.46 -2.20
CA LEU A 58 0.34 5.26 -3.61
C LEU A 58 1.24 6.35 -4.19
N ASP A 59 1.52 7.44 -3.47
CA ASP A 59 2.58 8.38 -3.84
C ASP A 59 3.97 7.77 -3.67
N LEU A 60 4.11 6.66 -2.96
CA LEU A 60 5.36 5.89 -2.84
C LEU A 60 5.58 4.92 -4.02
N TYR A 61 4.55 4.70 -4.85
CA TYR A 61 4.64 3.80 -5.99
C TYR A 61 5.35 4.49 -7.17
N PRO A 62 6.46 3.93 -7.69
CA PRO A 62 7.39 4.66 -8.55
C PRO A 62 6.81 5.01 -9.92
N ASP A 63 5.94 4.16 -10.47
CA ASP A 63 5.45 4.28 -11.85
C ASP A 63 4.61 5.55 -12.03
N GLU A 64 4.82 6.29 -13.11
CA GLU A 64 4.00 7.43 -13.49
C GLU A 64 2.63 6.99 -14.03
N HIS A 65 1.62 7.86 -13.94
CA HIS A 65 0.26 7.63 -14.48
C HIS A 65 -0.50 6.40 -13.94
N VAL A 66 -0.23 5.97 -12.70
CA VAL A 66 -1.05 4.96 -12.02
C VAL A 66 -2.15 5.58 -11.17
N TRP A 67 -3.16 4.77 -10.82
CA TRP A 67 -4.12 5.09 -9.76
C TRP A 67 -3.40 5.59 -8.49
N ARG A 68 -3.77 6.79 -8.02
CA ARG A 68 -3.20 7.43 -6.80
C ARG A 68 -4.16 7.45 -5.63
N GLY A 69 -5.14 6.55 -5.65
CA GLY A 69 -6.10 6.39 -4.57
C GLY A 69 -7.44 7.02 -4.92
N GLY A 70 -8.47 6.35 -4.42
CA GLY A 70 -9.82 6.88 -4.32
C GLY A 70 -10.00 7.47 -2.93
N VAL A 71 -11.11 8.17 -2.73
CA VAL A 71 -11.53 8.62 -1.39
C VAL A 71 -11.64 7.43 -0.46
N SER A 72 -11.41 7.61 0.84
CA SER A 72 -11.60 6.54 1.83
C SER A 72 -12.93 5.82 1.63
N ALA A 73 -12.92 4.49 1.73
CA ALA A 73 -14.10 3.66 1.56
C ALA A 73 -15.19 3.91 2.62
N GLY A 74 -14.87 4.63 3.71
CA GLY A 74 -15.76 4.83 4.86
C GLY A 74 -15.93 3.58 5.74
N VAL A 75 -15.32 2.46 5.34
CA VAL A 75 -15.22 1.21 6.09
C VAL A 75 -13.79 0.68 5.99
N VAL A 76 -13.28 0.05 7.04
CA VAL A 76 -11.91 -0.50 7.09
C VAL A 76 -11.90 -2.02 7.02
N GLY A 77 -10.80 -2.56 6.48
CA GLY A 77 -10.57 -3.98 6.26
C GLY A 77 -10.98 -4.44 4.86
N LEU A 78 -10.05 -5.10 4.15
CA LEU A 78 -10.25 -5.56 2.77
C LEU A 78 -11.57 -6.33 2.56
N LYS A 79 -11.89 -7.25 3.47
CA LYS A 79 -13.12 -8.04 3.43
C LYS A 79 -14.37 -7.17 3.55
N ASN A 80 -14.36 -6.21 4.47
CA ASN A 80 -15.49 -5.34 4.74
C ASN A 80 -15.74 -4.41 3.56
N ILE A 81 -14.69 -3.84 2.99
CA ILE A 81 -14.77 -2.99 1.79
C ILE A 81 -15.34 -3.79 0.62
N ARG A 82 -14.83 -5.01 0.37
CA ARG A 82 -15.35 -5.87 -0.71
C ARG A 82 -16.85 -6.14 -0.53
N LEU A 83 -17.28 -6.49 0.68
CA LEU A 83 -18.68 -6.78 0.99
C LEU A 83 -19.56 -5.53 0.87
N PHE A 84 -19.07 -4.38 1.33
CA PHE A 84 -19.76 -3.09 1.19
C PHE A 84 -20.00 -2.72 -0.28
N ARG A 85 -19.08 -3.10 -1.18
CA ARG A 85 -19.23 -2.95 -2.64
C ARG A 85 -20.09 -4.05 -3.30
N GLY A 86 -20.63 -5.00 -2.54
CA GLY A 86 -21.45 -6.09 -3.05
C GLY A 86 -20.70 -7.11 -3.92
N LEU A 87 -19.37 -7.19 -3.79
CA LEU A 87 -18.54 -8.05 -4.65
C LEU A 87 -18.25 -9.40 -3.99
N THR A 88 -18.21 -10.45 -4.79
CA THR A 88 -17.60 -11.74 -4.42
C THR A 88 -16.07 -11.69 -4.57
N GLN A 89 -15.35 -12.62 -3.94
CA GLN A 89 -13.90 -12.75 -4.15
C GLN A 89 -13.55 -13.02 -5.62
N THR A 90 -14.39 -13.76 -6.34
CA THR A 90 -14.18 -14.07 -7.77
C THR A 90 -14.35 -12.83 -8.64
N GLN A 91 -15.37 -11.99 -8.37
CA GLN A 91 -15.55 -10.72 -9.08
C GLN A 91 -14.37 -9.78 -8.81
N LEU A 92 -13.95 -9.62 -7.55
CA LEU A 92 -12.78 -8.80 -7.22
C LEU A 92 -11.51 -9.32 -7.88
N ALA A 93 -11.32 -10.65 -7.94
CA ALA A 93 -10.21 -11.25 -8.65
C ALA A 93 -10.23 -10.93 -10.16
N GLY A 94 -11.41 -10.99 -10.80
CA GLY A 94 -11.58 -10.63 -12.20
C GLY A 94 -11.28 -9.16 -12.47
N MET A 95 -11.72 -8.26 -11.58
CA MET A 95 -11.54 -6.81 -11.74
C MET A 95 -10.09 -6.36 -11.46
N SER A 96 -9.47 -6.87 -10.40
CA SER A 96 -8.10 -6.49 -10.00
C SER A 96 -7.01 -7.29 -10.73
N GLY A 97 -7.38 -8.46 -11.28
CA GLY A 97 -6.45 -9.48 -11.76
C GLY A 97 -5.55 -10.08 -10.67
N VAL A 98 -5.88 -9.90 -9.39
CA VAL A 98 -5.26 -10.60 -8.26
C VAL A 98 -5.93 -11.96 -8.11
N ALA A 99 -5.13 -13.03 -8.00
CA ALA A 99 -5.67 -14.38 -7.89
C ALA A 99 -6.61 -14.52 -6.67
N ARG A 100 -7.80 -15.10 -6.89
CA ARG A 100 -8.82 -15.31 -5.85
C ARG A 100 -8.27 -15.98 -4.57
N PRO A 101 -7.38 -16.99 -4.63
CA PRO A 101 -6.77 -17.56 -3.42
C PRO A 101 -6.01 -16.54 -2.59
N ASN A 102 -5.27 -15.62 -3.22
CA ASN A 102 -4.54 -14.56 -2.50
C ASN A 102 -5.50 -13.63 -1.77
N ILE A 103 -6.60 -13.21 -2.42
CA ILE A 103 -7.66 -12.40 -1.78
C ILE A 103 -8.19 -13.13 -0.55
N SER A 104 -8.50 -14.42 -0.69
CA SER A 104 -8.96 -15.23 0.44
C SER A 104 -7.95 -15.29 1.57
N TRP A 105 -6.66 -15.47 1.28
CA TRP A 105 -5.61 -15.51 2.31
C TRP A 105 -5.50 -14.22 3.10
N PHE A 106 -5.66 -13.07 2.44
CA PHE A 106 -5.69 -11.78 3.12
C PHE A 106 -6.95 -11.61 3.97
N GLU A 107 -8.12 -11.99 3.45
CA GLU A 107 -9.40 -11.86 4.16
C GLU A 107 -9.56 -12.82 5.35
N THR A 108 -8.88 -13.97 5.34
CA THR A 108 -8.89 -14.94 6.44
C THR A 108 -7.73 -14.76 7.41
N GLY A 109 -6.81 -13.82 7.15
CA GLY A 109 -5.62 -13.60 7.97
C GLY A 109 -4.53 -14.67 7.82
N TYR A 110 -4.67 -15.62 6.89
CA TYR A 110 -3.58 -16.57 6.56
C TYR A 110 -2.31 -15.84 6.12
N ARG A 111 -2.47 -14.71 5.42
CA ARG A 111 -1.42 -13.71 5.23
C ARG A 111 -1.92 -12.35 5.73
N PRO A 112 -1.16 -11.64 6.57
CA PRO A 112 -1.54 -10.29 7.00
C PRO A 112 -1.67 -9.34 5.80
N VAL A 113 -2.71 -8.51 5.80
CA VAL A 113 -2.90 -7.46 4.79
C VAL A 113 -1.71 -6.48 4.78
N SER A 114 -1.11 -6.22 5.95
CA SER A 114 0.08 -5.38 6.07
C SER A 114 1.30 -5.94 5.31
N GLN A 115 1.35 -7.24 5.02
CA GLN A 115 2.40 -7.89 4.23
C GLN A 115 2.03 -8.06 2.74
N MET A 116 0.91 -7.47 2.30
CA MET A 116 0.59 -7.37 0.89
C MET A 116 1.60 -6.45 0.19
N TYR A 117 2.07 -6.83 -1.00
CA TYR A 117 2.93 -5.93 -1.80
C TYR A 117 2.15 -4.70 -2.28
N LEU A 118 2.83 -3.56 -2.36
CA LEU A 118 2.24 -2.29 -2.78
C LEU A 118 1.61 -2.37 -4.18
N ARG A 119 2.24 -3.10 -5.12
CA ARG A 119 1.64 -3.40 -6.44
C ARG A 119 0.31 -4.15 -6.36
N THR A 120 0.13 -5.03 -5.37
CA THR A 120 -1.12 -5.77 -5.16
C THR A 120 -2.16 -4.86 -4.51
N ALA A 121 -1.74 -4.03 -3.56
CA ALA A 121 -2.59 -3.02 -2.94
C ALA A 121 -3.11 -2.02 -3.98
N LEU A 122 -2.25 -1.54 -4.88
CA LEU A 122 -2.61 -0.68 -6.01
C LEU A 122 -3.77 -1.29 -6.81
N ARG A 123 -3.59 -2.52 -7.32
CA ARG A 123 -4.59 -3.21 -8.15
C ARG A 123 -5.91 -3.46 -7.43
N LEU A 124 -5.87 -3.80 -6.15
CA LEU A 124 -7.08 -3.98 -5.34
C LEU A 124 -7.77 -2.64 -5.07
N SER A 125 -7.01 -1.58 -4.77
CA SER A 125 -7.53 -0.25 -4.46
C SER A 125 -8.18 0.41 -5.68
N GLU A 126 -7.62 0.17 -6.87
CA GLU A 126 -8.21 0.58 -8.14
C GLU A 126 -9.52 -0.17 -8.39
N ALA A 127 -9.55 -1.50 -8.21
CA ALA A 127 -10.78 -2.27 -8.39
C ALA A 127 -11.88 -1.94 -7.36
N LEU A 128 -11.51 -1.58 -6.13
CA LEU A 128 -12.43 -1.23 -5.05
C LEU A 128 -12.75 0.27 -4.95
N GLN A 129 -12.05 1.08 -5.74
CA GLN A 129 -12.14 2.54 -5.76
C GLN A 129 -12.02 3.13 -4.35
N CYS A 130 -10.91 2.83 -3.66
CA CYS A 130 -10.64 3.30 -2.29
C CYS A 130 -9.15 3.59 -2.07
N ASP A 131 -8.81 4.07 -0.87
CA ASP A 131 -7.42 4.18 -0.44
C ASP A 131 -6.92 2.80 0.03
N PRO A 132 -5.73 2.34 -0.39
CA PRO A 132 -5.19 1.06 0.09
C PRO A 132 -4.92 1.04 1.60
N VAL A 133 -4.78 2.19 2.27
CA VAL A 133 -4.71 2.28 3.73
C VAL A 133 -5.97 1.74 4.39
N ASP A 134 -7.14 1.88 3.76
CA ASP A 134 -8.40 1.37 4.30
C ASP A 134 -8.39 -0.17 4.41
N PHE A 135 -7.52 -0.88 3.68
CA PHE A 135 -7.40 -2.33 3.80
C PHE A 135 -6.89 -2.78 5.16
N LEU A 136 -6.13 -1.92 5.82
CA LEU A 136 -5.49 -2.20 7.09
C LEU A 136 -6.48 -1.91 8.23
N THR A 137 -6.70 -2.90 9.10
CA THR A 137 -7.51 -2.75 10.32
C THR A 137 -6.69 -2.11 11.44
N GLU A 138 -7.33 -1.46 12.43
CA GLU A 138 -6.66 -0.72 13.50
C GLU A 138 -5.41 -1.44 14.09
N GLY A 139 -4.29 -0.73 14.21
CA GLY A 139 -3.07 -1.21 14.89
C GLY A 139 -1.84 -1.53 14.01
N TYR A 140 -1.71 -0.93 12.82
CA TYR A 140 -0.51 -1.06 11.97
C TYR A 140 0.43 0.14 12.03
#